data_AF-A0A954JLZ2-F1
#
_entry.id   AF-A0A954JLZ2-F1
#
_cell.length_a   1.000
_cell.length_b   1.000
_cell.length_c   1.000
_cell.angle_alpha   90.00
_cell.angle_beta   90.00
_cell.angle_gamma   90.00
#
_symmetry.space_group_name_H-M   'P 1'
#
loop_
_entity.id
_entity.type
_entity.pdbx_description
1 polymer ?
#
loop_
_entity_poly.entity_id
_entity_poly.type
_entity_poly.pdbx_seq_one_letter_code
_entity_poly.pdbx_strand_id
1 'polypeptide(L)'
;MKDVTSDNFGLLIAYVLPGFTVLWGLSFVSTTVQSWIGATDLDSPTIAGFLYVTVASVGLGMTVNAMRWLVIDRIHHQTGIRPPEWDFSRLGERVAAFQVVVDHQYRHYQFYATSVLALPIAQLFRWSAIGFRLLEFIVTLSLVALFFAGSRDTLRKYYSRISGLFRDSTDSQERLVQIGAL
;
A
#
# COMPACT_ATOMS: atom_id res chain seq x y z
N MET A 1 -12.18 8.68 22.68
CA MET A 1 -11.61 8.59 21.33
C MET A 1 -10.99 7.21 21.22
N LYS A 2 -11.46 6.36 20.30
CA LYS A 2 -10.91 5.03 20.06
C LYS A 2 -9.55 5.23 19.39
N ASP A 3 -8.48 4.70 19.98
CA ASP A 3 -7.13 4.82 19.44
C ASP A 3 -7.11 4.44 17.96
N VAL A 4 -6.45 5.24 17.15
CA VAL A 4 -6.04 4.80 15.82
C VAL A 4 -5.01 3.71 16.05
N THR A 5 -5.47 2.48 16.23
CA THR A 5 -4.62 1.30 16.34
C THR A 5 -3.82 1.14 15.05
N SER A 6 -2.59 0.63 15.17
CA SER A 6 -1.67 0.35 14.04
C SER A 6 -2.38 -0.27 12.83
N ASP A 7 -3.33 -1.16 13.09
CA ASP A 7 -4.16 -1.83 12.07
C ASP A 7 -4.96 -0.86 11.19
N ASN A 8 -5.62 0.12 11.79
CA ASN A 8 -6.49 1.07 11.09
C ASN A 8 -5.66 2.04 10.24
N PHE A 9 -4.54 2.52 10.79
CA PHE A 9 -3.61 3.38 10.06
C PHE A 9 -3.03 2.65 8.85
N GLY A 10 -2.67 1.38 9.06
CA GLY A 10 -2.17 0.50 8.04
C GLY A 10 -3.10 0.33 6.83
N LEU A 11 -4.39 0.10 7.08
CA LEU A 11 -5.40 -0.01 6.01
C LEU A 11 -5.63 1.32 5.28
N LEU A 12 -5.61 2.43 6.02
CA LEU A 12 -5.76 3.76 5.46
C LEU A 12 -4.66 4.07 4.45
N ILE A 13 -3.39 3.82 4.80
CA ILE A 13 -2.28 4.08 3.88
C ILE A 13 -2.23 3.06 2.73
N ALA A 14 -2.57 1.80 2.96
CA ALA A 14 -2.47 0.76 1.94
C ALA A 14 -3.53 0.88 0.85
N TYR A 15 -4.75 1.32 1.20
CA TYR A 15 -5.90 1.29 0.30
C TYR A 15 -6.52 2.66 0.10
N VAL A 16 -6.87 3.37 1.18
CA VAL A 16 -7.65 4.61 1.08
C VAL A 16 -6.85 5.72 0.41
N LEU A 17 -5.63 6.01 0.87
CA LEU A 17 -4.79 7.09 0.32
C LEU A 17 -4.46 6.92 -1.17
N PRO A 18 -3.96 5.76 -1.64
CA PRO A 18 -3.66 5.60 -3.06
C PRO A 18 -4.93 5.61 -3.92
N GLY A 19 -6.03 5.03 -3.44
CA GLY A 19 -7.29 5.08 -4.17
C GLY A 19 -7.89 6.48 -4.25
N PHE A 20 -7.82 7.26 -3.16
CA PHE A 20 -8.21 8.66 -3.16
C PHE A 20 -7.36 9.49 -4.13
N THR A 21 -6.05 9.24 -4.21
CA THR A 21 -5.16 9.89 -5.19
C THR A 21 -5.68 9.72 -6.62
N VAL A 22 -6.06 8.49 -7.00
CA VAL A 22 -6.65 8.22 -8.32
C VAL A 22 -8.01 8.91 -8.48
N LEU A 23 -8.87 8.85 -7.45
CA LEU A 23 -10.19 9.48 -7.45
C LEU A 23 -10.10 11.00 -7.63
N TRP A 24 -9.12 11.63 -6.97
CA TRP A 24 -8.82 13.04 -7.13
C TRP A 24 -8.41 13.36 -8.56
N GLY A 25 -7.55 12.56 -9.19
CA GLY A 25 -7.25 12.70 -10.62
C GLY A 25 -8.50 12.62 -11.50
N LEU A 26 -9.37 11.64 -11.24
CA LEU A 26 -10.60 11.41 -11.99
C LEU A 26 -11.59 12.60 -11.89
N SER A 27 -11.56 13.36 -10.79
CA SER A 27 -12.40 14.55 -10.61
C SER A 27 -12.16 15.64 -11.66
N PHE A 28 -10.99 15.67 -12.30
CA PHE A 28 -10.69 16.62 -13.37
C PHE A 28 -11.42 16.31 -14.68
N VAL A 29 -11.83 15.06 -14.88
CA VAL A 29 -12.50 14.59 -16.11
C VAL A 29 -13.95 14.16 -15.87
N SER A 30 -14.39 14.08 -14.62
CA SER A 30 -15.75 13.68 -14.26
C SER A 30 -16.38 14.66 -13.27
N THR A 31 -17.39 15.40 -13.74
CA THR A 31 -18.18 16.32 -12.91
C THR A 31 -18.90 15.60 -11.77
N THR A 32 -19.30 14.33 -11.97
CA THR A 32 -19.89 13.49 -10.93
C THR A 32 -18.91 13.22 -9.79
N VAL A 33 -17.66 12.88 -10.10
CA VAL A 33 -16.64 12.65 -9.07
C VAL A 33 -16.24 13.97 -8.40
N GLN A 34 -16.22 15.05 -9.18
CA GLN A 34 -15.96 16.40 -8.67
C GLN A 34 -17.00 16.83 -7.63
N SER A 35 -18.29 16.53 -7.84
CA SER A 35 -19.35 16.85 -6.87
C SER A 35 -19.32 15.98 -5.61
N TRP A 36 -18.62 14.84 -5.62
CA TRP A 36 -18.39 14.05 -4.42
C TRP A 36 -17.26 14.63 -3.55
N ILE A 37 -16.23 15.22 -4.18
CA ILE A 37 -15.03 15.75 -3.50
C ILE A 37 -15.21 17.21 -3.07
N GLY A 38 -15.86 18.04 -3.91
CA GLY A 38 -16.08 19.46 -3.65
C GLY A 38 -17.47 19.73 -3.06
N ALA A 39 -17.56 20.67 -2.13
CA ALA A 39 -18.81 21.37 -1.87
C ALA A 39 -19.08 22.27 -3.08
N THR A 40 -20.14 21.99 -3.83
CA THR A 40 -20.58 22.91 -4.88
C THR A 40 -21.14 24.13 -4.15
N ASP A 41 -20.62 25.32 -4.44
CA ASP A 41 -20.96 26.57 -3.76
C ASP A 41 -22.48 26.67 -3.55
N LEU A 42 -22.89 26.56 -2.27
CA LEU A 42 -24.22 26.73 -1.63
C LEU A 42 -24.66 25.56 -0.73
N ASP A 43 -24.14 24.33 -0.91
CA ASP A 43 -24.49 23.19 -0.05
C ASP A 43 -23.28 22.69 0.74
N SER A 44 -23.44 22.59 2.07
CA SER A 44 -22.45 22.06 3.00
C SER A 44 -21.95 20.67 2.58
N PRO A 45 -20.72 20.26 2.98
CA PRO A 45 -20.23 18.91 2.73
C PRO A 45 -21.29 17.87 3.07
N THR A 46 -21.77 17.12 2.06
CA THR A 46 -22.84 16.15 2.28
C THR A 46 -22.26 14.87 2.87
N ILE A 47 -22.98 14.28 3.83
CA ILE A 47 -22.65 12.95 4.37
C ILE A 47 -22.56 11.92 3.22
N ALA A 48 -23.41 12.07 2.19
CA ALA A 48 -23.40 11.25 1.00
C ALA A 48 -22.10 11.37 0.19
N GLY A 49 -21.60 12.59 -0.03
CA GLY A 49 -20.34 12.84 -0.73
C GLY A 49 -19.16 12.18 -0.02
N PHE A 50 -19.06 12.34 1.30
CA PHE A 50 -18.04 11.66 2.10
C PHE A 50 -18.12 10.13 1.98
N LEU A 51 -19.33 9.56 2.04
CA LEU A 51 -19.53 8.12 1.90
C LEU A 51 -19.09 7.62 0.51
N TYR A 52 -19.48 8.32 -0.56
CA TYR A 52 -19.08 7.97 -1.92
C TYR A 52 -17.57 8.08 -2.12
N VAL A 53 -16.94 9.17 -1.67
CA VAL A 53 -15.49 9.34 -1.73
C VAL A 53 -14.79 8.20 -0.99
N THR A 54 -15.25 7.85 0.20
CA THR A 54 -14.62 6.79 1.02
C THR A 54 -14.72 5.43 0.33
N VAL A 55 -15.93 5.03 -0.10
CA VAL A 55 -16.15 3.73 -0.76
C VAL A 55 -15.41 3.66 -2.09
N ALA A 56 -15.46 4.71 -2.91
CA ALA A 56 -14.75 4.77 -4.18
C ALA A 56 -13.22 4.74 -3.98
N SER A 57 -12.70 5.42 -2.95
CA SER A 57 -11.28 5.39 -2.61
C SER A 57 -10.84 3.99 -2.21
N VAL A 58 -11.62 3.27 -1.39
CA VAL A 58 -11.30 1.87 -1.05
C VAL A 58 -11.30 0.99 -2.30
N GLY A 59 -12.35 1.09 -3.13
CA GLY A 59 -12.48 0.29 -4.36
C GLY A 59 -11.32 0.52 -5.32
N LEU A 60 -11.03 1.79 -5.64
CA LEU A 60 -9.89 2.16 -6.49
C LEU A 60 -8.56 1.75 -5.86
N GLY A 61 -8.40 1.91 -4.55
CA GLY A 61 -7.23 1.46 -3.81
C GLY A 61 -6.97 -0.02 -4.00
N MET A 62 -8.01 -0.85 -3.84
CA MET A 62 -7.93 -2.30 -4.08
C MET A 62 -7.59 -2.63 -5.54
N THR A 63 -8.16 -1.91 -6.51
CA THR A 63 -7.87 -2.10 -7.95
C THR A 63 -6.42 -1.76 -8.29
N VAL A 64 -5.92 -0.59 -7.84
CA VAL A 64 -4.53 -0.18 -8.09
C VAL A 64 -3.57 -1.12 -7.36
N ASN A 65 -3.95 -1.63 -6.20
CA ASN A 65 -3.18 -2.62 -5.46
C ASN A 65 -3.04 -3.95 -6.24
N ALA A 66 -4.07 -4.37 -6.99
CA ALA A 66 -3.98 -5.51 -7.90
C ALA A 66 -3.05 -5.22 -9.09
N MET A 67 -3.10 -4.01 -9.65
CA MET A 67 -2.14 -3.59 -10.70
C MET A 67 -0.70 -3.54 -10.18
N ARG A 68 -0.51 -3.12 -8.92
CA ARG A 68 0.78 -3.09 -8.23
C ARG A 68 1.37 -4.48 -8.15
N TRP A 69 0.59 -5.49 -7.79
CA TRP A 69 1.02 -6.89 -7.84
C TRP A 69 1.43 -7.33 -9.26
N LEU A 70 0.66 -6.94 -10.27
CA LEU A 70 0.95 -7.31 -11.66
C LEU A 70 2.23 -6.66 -12.21
N VAL A 71 2.52 -5.42 -11.84
CA VAL A 71 3.60 -4.61 -12.42
C VAL A 71 4.79 -4.49 -11.47
N ILE A 72 4.58 -3.91 -10.29
CA ILE A 72 5.65 -3.52 -9.36
C ILE A 72 6.25 -4.74 -8.68
N ASP A 73 5.42 -5.66 -8.18
CA ASP A 73 5.94 -6.88 -7.53
C ASP A 73 6.77 -7.70 -8.54
N ARG A 74 6.30 -7.83 -9.79
CA ARG A 74 7.07 -8.49 -10.88
C ARG A 74 8.42 -7.81 -11.13
N ILE A 75 8.45 -6.48 -11.25
CA ILE A 75 9.70 -5.74 -11.45
C ILE A 75 10.65 -5.97 -10.28
N HIS A 76 10.18 -5.87 -9.04
CA HIS A 76 11.00 -6.09 -7.85
C HIS A 76 11.60 -7.51 -7.79
N HIS A 77 10.80 -8.52 -8.14
CA HIS A 77 11.28 -9.90 -8.17
C HIS A 77 12.27 -10.17 -9.30
N GLN A 78 12.01 -9.63 -10.49
CA GLN A 78 12.94 -9.72 -11.62
C GLN A 78 14.28 -9.02 -11.34
N THR A 79 14.26 -7.91 -10.61
CA THR A 79 15.45 -7.12 -10.28
C THR A 79 16.16 -7.58 -9.00
N GLY A 80 15.84 -8.78 -8.49
CA GLY A 80 16.67 -9.49 -7.52
C GLY A 80 16.10 -9.59 -6.09
N ILE A 81 14.88 -9.12 -5.82
CA ILE A 81 14.21 -9.44 -4.55
C ILE A 81 13.59 -10.84 -4.69
N ARG A 82 14.22 -11.87 -4.14
CA ARG A 82 13.65 -13.23 -4.21
C ARG A 82 12.53 -13.40 -3.19
N PRO A 83 11.32 -13.85 -3.59
CA PRO A 83 10.29 -14.23 -2.64
C PRO A 83 10.78 -15.47 -1.86
N PRO A 84 10.82 -15.42 -0.53
CA PRO A 84 11.16 -16.58 0.30
C PRO A 84 10.03 -17.63 0.31
N GLU A 85 10.39 -18.90 0.45
CA GLU A 85 9.43 -20.00 0.70
C GLU A 85 9.08 -20.03 2.19
N TRP A 86 7.85 -19.67 2.55
CA TRP A 86 7.39 -19.62 3.93
C TRP A 86 6.46 -20.79 4.27
N ASP A 87 6.78 -21.50 5.34
CA ASP A 87 5.90 -22.52 5.93
C ASP A 87 5.14 -21.94 7.13
N PHE A 88 3.93 -21.44 6.87
CA PHE A 88 3.09 -20.79 7.88
C PHE A 88 2.62 -21.73 9.00
N SER A 89 2.75 -23.06 8.83
CA SER A 89 2.44 -24.01 9.91
C SER A 89 3.37 -23.84 11.13
N ARG A 90 4.55 -23.26 10.92
CA ARG A 90 5.58 -23.02 11.95
C ARG A 90 5.43 -21.70 12.70
N LEU A 91 4.45 -20.88 12.31
CA LEU A 91 4.29 -19.54 12.86
C LEU A 91 3.83 -19.57 14.33
N GLY A 92 3.11 -20.63 14.75
CA GLY A 92 2.80 -20.97 16.14
C GLY A 92 2.58 -19.79 17.08
N GLU A 93 3.40 -19.69 18.12
CA GLU A 93 3.34 -18.63 19.15
C GLU A 93 3.86 -17.26 18.68
N ARG A 94 4.43 -17.17 17.47
CA ARG A 94 5.13 -15.97 16.96
C ARG A 94 4.26 -15.10 16.05
N VAL A 95 2.96 -15.38 15.97
CA VAL A 95 1.98 -14.60 15.18
C VAL A 95 2.02 -13.11 15.55
N ALA A 96 2.20 -12.78 16.84
CA ALA A 96 2.30 -11.39 17.28
C ALA A 96 3.55 -10.68 16.68
N ALA A 97 4.71 -11.34 16.69
CA ALA A 97 5.92 -10.78 16.09
C ALA A 97 5.79 -10.64 14.56
N PHE A 98 5.10 -11.59 13.91
CA PHE A 98 4.79 -11.50 12.49
C PHE A 98 3.89 -10.29 12.16
N GLN A 99 2.83 -10.07 12.94
CA GLN A 99 1.92 -8.92 12.77
C GLN A 99 2.65 -7.58 12.87
N VAL A 100 3.58 -7.44 13.83
CA VAL A 100 4.42 -6.23 13.95
C VAL A 100 5.24 -5.99 12.68
N VAL A 101 5.81 -7.03 12.09
CA VAL A 101 6.58 -6.90 10.83
C VAL A 101 5.68 -6.51 9.66
N VAL A 102 4.47 -7.09 9.57
CA VAL A 102 3.47 -6.72 8.56
C VAL A 102 3.10 -5.24 8.68
N ASP A 103 2.74 -4.78 9.87
CA ASP A 103 2.30 -3.41 10.11
C ASP A 103 3.39 -2.37 9.79
N HIS A 104 4.62 -2.62 10.26
CA HIS A 104 5.70 -1.66 10.08
C HIS A 104 6.36 -1.69 8.71
N GLN A 105 6.37 -2.82 8.01
CA GLN A 105 7.13 -2.96 6.76
C GLN A 105 6.22 -3.22 5.57
N TYR A 106 5.30 -4.17 5.67
CA TYR A 106 4.47 -4.56 4.53
C TYR A 106 3.44 -3.49 4.18
N ARG A 107 2.79 -2.87 5.17
CA ARG A 107 1.80 -1.82 4.88
C ARG A 107 2.41 -0.57 4.27
N HIS A 108 3.63 -0.22 4.70
CA HIS A 108 4.42 0.86 4.10
C HIS A 108 4.87 0.49 2.68
N TYR A 109 5.25 -0.77 2.46
CA TYR A 109 5.49 -1.30 1.11
C TYR A 109 4.25 -1.14 0.21
N GLN A 110 3.07 -1.54 0.69
CA GLN A 110 1.81 -1.42 -0.05
C GLN A 110 1.52 0.03 -0.41
N PHE A 111 1.67 0.96 0.53
CA PHE A 111 1.48 2.38 0.26
C PHE A 111 2.45 2.90 -0.82
N TYR A 112 3.76 2.68 -0.65
CA TYR A 112 4.77 3.16 -1.61
C TYR A 112 4.58 2.53 -2.99
N ALA A 113 4.45 1.20 -3.07
CA ALA A 113 4.33 0.49 -4.33
C ALA A 113 3.04 0.85 -5.08
N THR A 114 1.93 1.05 -4.36
CA THR A 114 0.64 1.43 -4.98
C THR A 114 0.66 2.89 -5.40
N SER A 115 1.34 3.76 -4.65
CA SER A 115 1.51 5.18 -4.99
C SER A 115 2.36 5.41 -6.25
N VAL A 116 3.29 4.51 -6.56
CA VAL A 116 4.03 4.51 -7.84
C VAL A 116 3.09 4.43 -9.04
N LEU A 117 1.93 3.77 -8.90
CA LEU A 117 0.92 3.69 -9.96
C LEU A 117 -0.14 4.79 -9.83
N ALA A 118 -0.61 5.07 -8.62
CA ALA A 118 -1.68 6.02 -8.38
C ALA A 118 -1.32 7.44 -8.83
N LEU A 119 -0.08 7.89 -8.57
CA LEU A 119 0.38 9.23 -8.92
C LEU A 119 0.39 9.49 -10.43
N PRO A 120 1.03 8.65 -11.28
CA PRO A 120 0.94 8.79 -12.73
C PRO A 120 -0.49 8.76 -13.26
N ILE A 121 -1.33 7.84 -12.77
CA ILE A 121 -2.73 7.73 -13.21
C ILE A 121 -3.47 9.04 -12.91
N ALA A 122 -3.34 9.56 -11.69
CA ALA A 122 -3.98 10.82 -11.31
C ALA A 122 -3.49 12.00 -12.16
N GLN A 123 -2.19 12.04 -12.42
CA GLN A 123 -1.57 13.09 -13.23
C GLN A 123 -1.99 13.03 -14.70
N LEU A 124 -2.20 11.83 -15.26
CA LEU A 124 -2.72 11.65 -16.61
C LEU A 124 -4.14 12.23 -16.77
N PHE A 125 -5.04 11.97 -15.81
CA PHE A 125 -6.38 12.57 -15.82
C PHE A 125 -6.34 14.09 -15.68
N ARG A 126 -5.44 14.60 -14.84
CA ARG A 126 -5.26 16.03 -14.68
C ARG A 126 -4.77 16.70 -15.97
N TRP A 127 -3.75 16.13 -16.61
CA TRP A 127 -3.21 16.69 -17.85
C TRP A 127 -4.17 16.62 -19.02
N SER A 128 -5.01 15.58 -19.11
CA SER A 128 -6.02 15.51 -20.16
C SER A 128 -7.09 16.60 -20.01
N ALA A 129 -7.32 17.10 -18.80
CA ALA A 129 -8.30 18.15 -18.52
C ALA A 129 -7.72 19.59 -18.60
N ILE A 130 -6.52 19.82 -18.04
CA ILE A 130 -5.98 21.19 -17.82
C ILE A 130 -4.63 21.40 -18.53
N GLY A 131 -4.15 20.40 -19.28
CA GLY A 131 -2.91 20.47 -20.05
C GLY A 131 -1.65 20.14 -19.24
N PHE A 132 -0.56 19.92 -19.97
CA PHE A 132 0.73 19.50 -19.42
C PHE A 132 1.49 20.67 -18.77
N ARG A 133 2.14 20.39 -17.63
CA ARG A 133 3.01 21.32 -16.92
C ARG A 133 4.30 20.62 -16.51
N LEU A 134 5.43 21.14 -16.98
CA LEU A 134 6.75 20.52 -16.77
C LEU A 134 7.12 20.40 -15.29
N LEU A 135 6.84 21.42 -14.48
CA LEU A 135 7.13 21.38 -13.04
C LEU A 135 6.35 20.25 -12.34
N GLU A 136 5.05 20.10 -12.66
CA GLU A 136 4.22 19.04 -12.08
C GLU A 136 4.72 17.65 -12.51
N PHE A 137 5.17 17.52 -13.76
CA PHE A 137 5.80 16.29 -14.25
C PHE A 137 7.07 15.94 -13.48
N ILE A 138 7.98 16.91 -13.31
CA ILE A 138 9.24 16.70 -12.58
C ILE A 138 8.94 16.27 -11.13
N VAL A 139 8.04 16.98 -10.44
CA VAL A 139 7.65 16.63 -9.06
C VAL A 139 7.04 15.24 -8.99
N THR A 140 6.12 14.91 -9.89
CA THR A 140 5.49 13.58 -9.94
C THR A 140 6.54 12.50 -10.20
N LEU A 141 7.45 12.70 -11.14
CA LEU A 141 8.52 11.77 -11.46
C LEU A 141 9.47 11.57 -10.27
N SER A 142 9.84 12.66 -9.56
CA SER A 142 10.65 12.59 -8.35
C SER A 142 9.96 11.79 -7.24
N LEU A 143 8.66 12.01 -7.01
CA LEU A 143 7.89 11.25 -6.02
C LEU A 143 7.74 9.78 -6.41
N VAL A 144 7.51 9.49 -7.69
CA VAL A 144 7.45 8.12 -8.22
C VAL A 144 8.79 7.41 -8.00
N ALA A 145 9.91 8.07 -8.31
CA ALA A 145 11.24 7.51 -8.07
C ALA A 145 11.49 7.26 -6.57
N LEU A 146 11.10 8.20 -5.71
CA LEU A 146 11.20 8.07 -4.25
C LEU A 146 10.39 6.87 -3.73
N PHE A 147 9.13 6.74 -4.14
CA PHE A 147 8.26 5.63 -3.73
C PHE A 147 8.68 4.29 -4.34
N PHE A 148 9.23 4.29 -5.54
CA PHE A 148 9.80 3.08 -6.12
C PHE A 148 11.02 2.62 -5.31
N ALA A 149 11.94 3.52 -4.95
CA ALA A 149 13.07 3.20 -4.09
C ALA A 149 12.61 2.74 -2.69
N GLY A 150 11.65 3.45 -2.08
CA GLY A 150 11.10 3.13 -0.77
C GLY A 150 10.36 1.78 -0.73
N SER A 151 9.57 1.47 -1.75
CA SER A 151 8.89 0.18 -1.87
C SER A 151 9.89 -0.97 -2.02
N ARG A 152 10.94 -0.80 -2.82
CA ARG A 152 12.01 -1.79 -2.94
C ARG A 152 12.71 -2.07 -1.60
N ASP A 153 13.05 -1.02 -0.85
CA ASP A 153 13.74 -1.13 0.44
C ASP A 153 12.86 -1.78 1.52
N THR A 154 11.60 -1.33 1.65
CA THR A 154 10.64 -1.89 2.61
C THR A 154 10.31 -3.34 2.32
N LEU A 155 10.15 -3.73 1.05
CA LEU A 155 9.93 -5.12 0.66
C LEU A 155 11.11 -6.01 1.03
N ARG A 156 12.34 -5.54 0.77
CA ARG A 156 13.56 -6.27 1.13
C ARG A 156 13.66 -6.46 2.65
N LYS A 157 13.40 -5.41 3.43
CA LYS A 157 13.40 -5.47 4.90
C LYS A 157 12.31 -6.40 5.43
N TYR A 158 11.13 -6.37 4.82
CA TYR A 158 10.03 -7.27 5.14
C TYR A 158 10.43 -8.74 4.95
N TYR A 159 10.94 -9.11 3.77
CA TYR A 159 11.40 -10.48 3.52
C TYR A 159 12.55 -10.90 4.45
N SER A 160 13.55 -10.04 4.66
CA SER A 160 14.68 -10.36 5.55
C SER A 160 14.22 -10.63 6.99
N ARG A 161 13.33 -9.79 7.54
CA ARG A 161 12.86 -9.93 8.92
C ARG A 161 11.97 -11.15 9.11
N ILE A 162 11.07 -11.41 8.16
CA ILE A 162 10.21 -12.60 8.23
C ILE A 162 11.02 -13.88 8.09
N SER A 163 11.98 -13.93 7.17
CA SER A 163 12.86 -15.11 7.05
C SER A 163 13.65 -15.37 8.34
N GLY A 164 14.07 -14.32 9.05
CA GLY A 164 14.66 -14.44 10.38
C GLY A 164 13.70 -15.07 11.40
N LEU A 165 12.45 -14.61 11.45
CA LEU A 165 11.43 -15.14 12.36
C LEU A 165 11.17 -16.64 12.14
N PHE A 166 11.11 -17.07 10.89
CA PHE A 166 10.91 -18.48 10.53
C PHE A 166 12.14 -19.35 10.83
N ARG A 167 13.36 -18.85 10.59
CA ARG A 167 14.59 -19.60 10.92
C ARG A 167 14.69 -19.87 12.42
N ASP A 168 14.53 -18.82 13.22
CA ASP A 168 14.61 -18.95 14.69
C ASP A 168 13.48 -19.83 15.25
N SER A 169 12.36 -19.98 14.54
CA SER A 169 11.26 -20.88 14.95
C SER A 169 11.61 -22.35 14.72
N THR A 170 12.34 -22.63 13.63
CA THR A 170 12.81 -23.98 13.29
C THR A 170 13.81 -24.46 14.34
N ASP A 171 14.80 -23.64 14.68
CA ASP A 171 15.80 -23.95 15.72
C ASP A 171 15.16 -24.22 17.10
N SER A 172 14.06 -23.54 17.42
CA SER A 172 13.36 -23.73 18.71
C SER A 172 12.59 -25.05 18.74
N GLN A 173 11.90 -25.42 17.65
CA GLN A 173 11.17 -26.69 17.57
C GLN A 173 12.12 -27.89 17.62
N GLU A 174 13.24 -27.84 16.90
CA GLU A 174 14.24 -28.92 16.92
C GLU A 174 14.82 -29.15 18.32
N ARG A 175 15.09 -28.07 19.08
CA ARG A 175 15.54 -28.18 20.48
C ARG A 175 14.50 -28.82 21.39
N LEU A 176 13.22 -28.49 21.24
CA LEU A 176 12.15 -29.08 22.06
C LEU A 176 11.97 -30.58 21.76
N VAL A 177 12.09 -30.99 20.49
CA VAL A 177 12.06 -32.41 20.11
C VAL A 177 13.26 -33.17 20.71
N GLN A 178 14.45 -32.58 20.71
CA GLN A 178 15.65 -33.21 21.32
C GLN A 178 15.51 -33.37 22.84
N ILE A 179 14.90 -32.43 23.55
CA ILE A 179 14.72 -32.49 25.01
C ILE A 179 13.61 -33.49 25.39
N GLY A 180 12.54 -33.60 24.61
CA GLY A 180 11.43 -34.54 24.86
C GLY A 180 11.73 -35.99 24.46
N ALA A 181 12.87 -36.26 23.84
CA ALA A 181 13.32 -37.60 23.45
C ALA A 181 14.29 -38.25 24.47
N LEU A 182 14.48 -37.63 25.64
CA LEU A 182 15.22 -38.14 26.80
C LEU A 182 14.24 -38.49 27.93
#